data_AF-A0A8H8JX25-F1
#
_entry.id   AF-A0A8H8JX25-F1
#
_cell.length_a   1.000
_cell.length_b   1.000
_cell.length_c   1.000
_cell.angle_alpha   90.00
_cell.angle_beta   90.00
_cell.angle_gamma   90.00
#
_symmetry.space_group_name_H-M   'P 1'
#
loop_
_entity.id
_entity.type
_entity.pdbx_description
1 polymer ?
#
loop_
_entity_poly.entity_id
_entity_poly.type
_entity_poly.pdbx_seq_one_letter_code
_entity_poly.pdbx_strand_id
1 'polypeptide(L)'
;MTDIINKGNQNLSRGLAALHGMFTWAQTSRGIVSQNNLGGFTHRDARFLLRHLWTYRKSTMKTFRDIFLPGWSLVVHLLWKHIVFLGGPESSSMMNQLRELIIRYSLVCTSAEDFVIYRHYLEVHSWADHPTKIGPVDREDLEQEVSCCVAKLTPPNESVGAHEPIPLDFATDLMEALFYDIQAMKSPELSLPLLKAGFTRLWLDLSRVPKDSSVKWIDIVPFIYQLLRTTSFSLYIANTPKFQRLVISFPIVPVIVESDLLDVLGRFCLMPLLLKQIPPGVEKGETVTLENNQWKDLSDVTELILVMAKLPEEFIQPPFRPYEQDWRKTYSFLRQLNGRILPDERVRRWVDVSYSMWVELGKACGFDIPKIECSYYRCAGIGILPDNGAAWMCAGCESATYCSITCQAA
;
A
#
# COMPACT_ATOMS: atom_id res chain seq x y z
N MET A 1 30.82 16.67 -31.07
CA MET A 1 29.98 15.85 -30.17
C MET A 1 30.66 15.59 -28.82
N THR A 2 31.93 15.21 -28.79
CA THR A 2 32.72 14.96 -27.56
C THR A 2 32.86 16.19 -26.65
N ASP A 3 32.96 17.40 -27.19
CA ASP A 3 33.02 18.65 -26.41
C ASP A 3 31.69 19.06 -25.75
N ILE A 4 30.56 18.64 -26.32
CA ILE A 4 29.23 18.90 -25.76
C ILE A 4 28.97 17.96 -24.58
N ILE A 5 29.40 16.70 -24.70
CA ILE A 5 29.34 15.70 -23.63
C ILE A 5 30.27 16.09 -22.47
N ASN A 6 31.48 16.58 -22.76
CA ASN A 6 32.43 17.02 -21.73
C ASN A 6 31.97 18.29 -20.99
N LYS A 7 31.35 19.25 -21.69
CA LYS A 7 30.74 20.44 -21.06
C LYS A 7 29.47 20.10 -20.27
N GLY A 8 28.69 19.13 -20.73
CA GLY A 8 27.55 18.57 -20.00
C GLY A 8 27.98 17.95 -18.66
N ASN A 9 29.03 17.12 -18.68
CA ASN A 9 29.55 16.46 -17.47
C ASN A 9 30.20 17.43 -16.46
N GLN A 10 30.87 18.49 -16.92
CA GLN A 10 31.43 19.52 -16.04
C GLN A 10 30.37 20.43 -15.41
N ASN A 11 29.28 20.71 -16.13
CA ASN A 11 28.15 21.46 -15.58
C ASN A 11 27.32 20.59 -14.61
N LEU A 12 27.22 19.28 -14.87
CA LEU A 12 26.61 18.31 -13.97
C LEU A 12 27.41 18.17 -12.67
N SER A 13 28.75 18.08 -12.74
CA SER A 13 29.60 17.96 -11.55
C SER A 13 29.59 19.23 -10.69
N ARG A 14 29.51 20.42 -11.32
CA ARG A 14 29.37 21.69 -10.61
C ARG A 14 27.97 21.87 -10.00
N GLY A 15 26.92 21.43 -10.71
CA GLY A 15 25.56 21.38 -10.18
C GLY A 15 25.46 20.44 -8.97
N LEU A 16 26.04 19.25 -9.04
CA LEU A 16 26.08 18.28 -7.94
C LEU A 16 26.92 18.77 -6.75
N ALA A 17 28.02 19.48 -6.97
CA ALA A 17 28.82 20.09 -5.89
C ALA A 17 28.09 21.25 -5.20
N ALA A 18 27.37 22.07 -5.95
CA ALA A 18 26.52 23.13 -5.40
C ALA A 18 25.33 22.55 -4.63
N LEU A 19 24.70 21.49 -5.15
CA LEU A 19 23.62 20.76 -4.48
C LEU A 19 24.14 20.08 -3.20
N HIS A 20 25.32 19.46 -3.22
CA HIS A 20 25.92 18.89 -2.03
C HIS A 20 26.16 19.96 -0.95
N GLY A 21 26.73 21.11 -1.31
CA GLY A 21 26.94 22.23 -0.39
C GLY A 21 25.64 22.81 0.19
N MET A 22 24.57 22.88 -0.60
CA MET A 22 23.24 23.30 -0.12
C MET A 22 22.59 22.25 0.79
N PHE A 23 22.79 20.96 0.53
CA PHE A 23 22.31 19.87 1.37
C PHE A 23 23.06 19.78 2.71
N THR A 24 24.39 19.96 2.72
CA THR A 24 25.17 20.00 3.97
C THR A 24 24.77 21.21 4.82
N TRP A 25 24.46 22.34 4.17
CA TRP A 25 23.94 23.54 4.84
C TRP A 25 22.54 23.32 5.42
N ALA A 26 21.61 22.73 4.67
CA ALA A 26 20.25 22.46 5.14
C ALA A 26 20.18 21.44 6.30
N GLN A 27 21.09 20.46 6.34
CA GLN A 27 21.17 19.49 7.44
C GLN A 27 21.76 20.08 8.73
N THR A 28 22.62 21.10 8.63
CA THR A 28 23.27 21.72 9.79
C THR A 28 22.47 22.88 10.40
N SER A 29 21.57 23.51 9.65
CA SER A 29 20.79 24.67 10.11
C SER A 29 19.43 24.28 10.72
N ARG A 30 19.43 23.62 11.89
CA ARG A 30 18.26 23.58 12.80
C ARG A 30 18.08 24.87 13.62
N GLY A 31 18.96 25.86 13.45
CA GLY A 31 18.90 27.16 14.10
C GLY A 31 18.33 28.24 13.18
N ILE A 32 17.28 28.91 13.66
CA ILE A 32 16.68 30.19 13.20
C ILE A 32 17.41 30.82 12.00
N VAL A 33 16.94 30.52 10.79
CA VAL A 33 17.40 31.19 9.57
C VAL A 33 16.61 32.48 9.40
N SER A 34 17.29 33.60 9.61
CA SER A 34 16.87 34.95 9.18
C SER A 34 16.41 34.92 7.72
N GLN A 35 15.27 35.56 7.45
CA GLN A 35 14.58 35.66 6.14
C GLN A 35 15.43 36.20 4.98
N ASN A 36 16.65 36.68 5.22
CA ASN A 36 17.42 37.46 4.25
C ASN A 36 18.40 36.67 3.36
N ASN A 37 18.57 35.35 3.53
CA ASN A 37 19.66 34.61 2.86
C ASN A 37 19.23 33.56 1.82
N LEU A 38 18.08 33.73 1.14
CA LEU A 38 17.67 32.90 -0.01
C LEU A 38 17.95 33.57 -1.37
N GLY A 39 18.99 34.41 -1.45
CA GLY A 39 19.44 34.99 -2.72
C GLY A 39 18.41 35.89 -3.43
N GLY A 40 17.46 36.46 -2.70
CA GLY A 40 16.42 37.34 -3.24
C GLY A 40 15.11 36.66 -3.63
N PHE A 41 14.94 35.34 -3.42
CA PHE A 41 13.65 34.67 -3.62
C PHE A 41 12.66 35.05 -2.51
N THR A 42 11.54 35.66 -2.88
CA THR A 42 10.55 36.22 -1.94
C THR A 42 9.25 35.41 -1.89
N HIS A 43 8.39 35.69 -0.90
CA HIS A 43 7.04 35.12 -0.85
C HIS A 43 6.19 35.42 -2.08
N ARG A 44 6.41 36.59 -2.72
CA ARG A 44 5.71 36.94 -3.97
C ARG A 44 6.16 36.03 -5.11
N ASP A 45 7.45 35.73 -5.18
CA ASP A 45 8.03 34.83 -6.18
C ASP A 45 7.53 33.39 -5.95
N ALA A 46 7.50 32.92 -4.70
CA ALA A 46 6.96 31.61 -4.36
C ALA A 46 5.48 31.49 -4.77
N ARG A 47 4.66 32.50 -4.48
CA ARG A 47 3.24 32.53 -4.87
C ARG A 47 3.06 32.58 -6.39
N PHE A 48 3.86 33.40 -7.07
CA PHE A 48 3.85 33.51 -8.52
C PHE A 48 4.23 32.19 -9.18
N LEU A 49 5.31 31.56 -8.71
CA LEU A 49 5.82 30.29 -9.21
C LEU A 49 4.82 29.16 -8.95
N LEU A 50 4.32 29.00 -7.72
CA LEU A 50 3.30 27.99 -7.41
C LEU A 50 2.09 28.13 -8.33
N ARG A 51 1.59 29.36 -8.51
CA ARG A 51 0.46 29.63 -9.41
C ARG A 51 0.76 29.19 -10.84
N HIS A 52 1.94 29.51 -11.38
CA HIS A 52 2.31 29.11 -12.74
C HIS A 52 2.41 27.60 -12.87
N LEU A 53 3.11 26.95 -11.94
CA LEU A 53 3.24 25.49 -11.94
C LEU A 53 1.89 24.81 -11.82
N TRP A 54 1.03 25.34 -10.97
CA TRP A 54 -0.35 24.88 -10.81
C TRP A 54 -1.16 25.01 -12.11
N THR A 55 -1.12 26.18 -12.74
CA THR A 55 -1.82 26.45 -14.00
C THR A 55 -1.35 25.52 -15.13
N TYR A 56 -0.05 25.23 -15.19
CA TYR A 56 0.56 24.42 -16.25
C TYR A 56 0.83 22.97 -15.86
N ARG A 57 0.31 22.48 -14.73
CA ARG A 57 0.68 21.18 -14.13
C ARG A 57 0.65 19.98 -15.09
N LYS A 58 -0.37 19.89 -15.95
CA LYS A 58 -0.48 18.85 -16.99
C LYS A 58 0.69 18.89 -17.99
N SER A 59 0.94 20.06 -18.58
CA SER A 59 2.06 20.27 -19.52
C SER A 59 3.41 20.07 -18.84
N THR A 60 3.53 20.52 -17.60
CA THR A 60 4.72 20.42 -16.76
C THR A 60 5.08 18.96 -16.50
N MET A 61 4.11 18.13 -16.09
CA MET A 61 4.33 16.70 -15.86
C MET A 61 4.75 15.97 -17.12
N LYS A 62 4.11 16.27 -18.27
CA LYS A 62 4.53 15.72 -19.58
C LYS A 62 5.97 16.10 -19.91
N THR A 63 6.32 17.36 -19.68
CA THR A 63 7.70 17.84 -19.89
C THR A 63 8.70 17.10 -19.01
N PHE A 64 8.38 16.84 -17.74
CA PHE A 64 9.28 16.11 -16.82
C PHE A 64 9.45 14.64 -17.17
N ARG A 65 8.41 14.02 -17.71
CA ARG A 65 8.50 12.66 -18.22
C ARG A 65 9.46 12.56 -19.41
N ASP A 66 9.38 13.53 -20.31
CA ASP A 66 10.12 13.51 -21.58
C ASP A 66 11.54 14.09 -21.45
N ILE A 67 11.77 14.97 -20.47
CA ILE A 67 13.02 15.70 -20.28
C ILE A 67 13.51 15.52 -18.84
N PHE A 68 14.74 15.02 -18.71
CA PHE A 68 15.44 15.00 -17.42
C PHE A 68 15.75 16.43 -16.95
N LEU A 69 15.05 16.86 -15.90
CA LEU A 69 15.24 18.17 -15.25
C LEU A 69 15.63 17.98 -13.77
N PRO A 70 16.93 17.82 -13.46
CA PRO A 70 17.36 17.69 -12.07
C PRO A 70 17.18 19.00 -11.30
N GLY A 71 16.97 18.92 -9.98
CA GLY A 71 16.92 20.09 -9.09
C GLY A 71 15.51 20.60 -8.81
N TRP A 72 14.48 19.86 -9.23
CA TRP A 72 13.09 20.14 -8.87
C TRP A 72 12.80 19.95 -7.40
N SER A 73 13.52 19.04 -6.76
CA SER A 73 13.54 18.92 -5.30
C SER A 73 13.88 20.24 -4.59
N LEU A 74 14.78 21.05 -5.15
CA LEU A 74 15.09 22.38 -4.62
C LEU A 74 13.93 23.37 -4.84
N VAL A 75 13.26 23.31 -5.99
CA VAL A 75 12.07 24.15 -6.25
C VAL A 75 10.97 23.82 -5.25
N VAL A 76 10.68 22.54 -5.03
CA VAL A 76 9.74 22.07 -4.01
C VAL A 76 10.13 22.57 -2.62
N HIS A 77 11.41 22.44 -2.25
CA HIS A 77 11.91 22.92 -0.96
C HIS A 77 11.67 24.43 -0.76
N LEU A 78 12.00 25.25 -1.77
CA LEU A 78 11.81 26.69 -1.73
C LEU A 78 10.34 27.07 -1.62
N LEU A 79 9.47 26.43 -2.40
CA LEU A 79 8.03 26.64 -2.33
C LEU A 79 7.48 26.28 -0.94
N TRP A 80 7.79 25.08 -0.44
CA TRP A 80 7.37 24.62 0.87
C TRP A 80 7.78 25.62 1.96
N LYS A 81 9.06 25.97 2.02
CA LYS A 81 9.61 26.88 3.01
C LYS A 81 8.87 28.21 3.02
N HIS A 82 8.62 28.81 1.84
CA HIS A 82 7.92 30.10 1.77
C HIS A 82 6.42 30.02 2.02
N ILE A 83 5.77 28.88 1.77
CA ILE A 83 4.33 28.71 2.03
C ILE A 83 4.07 28.48 3.52
N VAL A 84 4.87 27.66 4.21
CA VAL A 84 4.70 27.39 5.66
C VAL A 84 4.63 28.69 6.47
N PHE A 85 5.48 29.66 6.13
CA PHE A 85 5.56 30.94 6.86
C PHE A 85 4.41 31.92 6.57
N LEU A 86 3.55 31.68 5.58
CA LEU A 86 2.41 32.57 5.30
C LEU A 86 1.34 32.50 6.39
N GLY A 87 1.11 31.32 6.97
CA GLY A 87 0.05 31.07 7.94
C GLY A 87 -1.37 31.29 7.38
N GLY A 88 -2.37 30.86 8.15
CA GLY A 88 -3.79 31.10 7.84
C GLY A 88 -4.36 30.31 6.64
N PRO A 89 -5.60 30.63 6.20
CA PRO A 89 -6.32 29.85 5.19
C PRO A 89 -5.67 29.83 3.80
N GLU A 90 -5.01 30.92 3.41
CA GLU A 90 -4.29 31.00 2.13
C GLU A 90 -3.13 30.00 2.08
N SER A 91 -2.42 29.82 3.21
CA SER A 91 -1.37 28.80 3.35
C SER A 91 -1.91 27.40 3.14
N SER A 92 -3.08 27.04 3.70
CA SER A 92 -3.65 25.69 3.53
C SER A 92 -4.00 25.40 2.05
N SER A 93 -4.61 26.36 1.35
CA SER A 93 -4.90 26.22 -0.10
C SER A 93 -3.62 26.04 -0.92
N MET A 94 -2.59 26.84 -0.64
CA MET A 94 -1.29 26.73 -1.31
C MET A 94 -0.57 25.43 -0.97
N MET A 95 -0.70 24.92 0.26
CA MET A 95 -0.16 23.61 0.66
C MET A 95 -0.83 22.46 -0.07
N ASN A 96 -2.14 22.51 -0.28
CA ASN A 96 -2.84 21.51 -1.07
C ASN A 96 -2.37 21.50 -2.54
N GLN A 97 -2.15 22.67 -3.14
CA GLN A 97 -1.57 22.78 -4.49
C GLN A 97 -0.15 22.24 -4.54
N LEU A 98 0.68 22.58 -3.54
CA LEU A 98 2.05 22.08 -3.47
C LEU A 98 2.07 20.55 -3.26
N ARG A 99 1.19 20.00 -2.42
CA ARG A 99 1.06 18.55 -2.20
C ARG A 99 0.81 17.82 -3.51
N GLU A 100 -0.12 18.30 -4.32
CA GLU A 100 -0.46 17.68 -5.60
C GLU A 100 0.69 17.79 -6.62
N LEU A 101 1.34 18.96 -6.69
CA LEU A 101 2.53 19.13 -7.53
C LEU A 101 3.68 18.21 -7.09
N ILE A 102 3.85 17.99 -5.79
CA ILE A 102 4.83 17.04 -5.24
C ILE A 102 4.48 15.62 -5.68
N ILE A 103 3.23 15.17 -5.51
CA ILE A 103 2.78 13.83 -5.94
C ILE A 103 3.06 13.64 -7.43
N ARG A 104 2.62 14.57 -8.29
CA ARG A 104 2.88 14.52 -9.73
C ARG A 104 4.36 14.47 -10.06
N TYR A 105 5.17 15.30 -9.40
CA TYR A 105 6.60 15.30 -9.59
C TYR A 105 7.22 13.96 -9.17
N SER A 106 6.76 13.38 -8.07
CA SER A 106 7.23 12.10 -7.54
C SER A 106 7.08 10.97 -8.56
N LEU A 107 6.01 10.99 -9.36
CA LEU A 107 5.75 10.01 -10.41
C LEU A 107 6.79 10.02 -11.55
N VAL A 108 7.47 11.14 -11.76
CA VAL A 108 8.38 11.36 -12.91
C VAL A 108 9.80 11.71 -12.49
N CYS A 109 10.04 12.01 -11.22
CA CYS A 109 11.36 12.37 -10.71
C CYS A 109 12.31 11.18 -10.75
N THR A 110 13.61 11.45 -10.63
CA THR A 110 14.62 10.39 -10.64
C THR A 110 14.84 9.79 -9.26
N SER A 111 15.37 8.56 -9.19
CA SER A 111 15.66 7.91 -7.91
C SER A 111 16.60 8.68 -7.00
N ALA A 112 17.47 9.53 -7.57
CA ALA A 112 18.33 10.41 -6.78
C ALA A 112 17.54 11.50 -6.02
N GLU A 113 16.33 11.84 -6.47
CA GLU A 113 15.48 12.84 -5.84
C GLU A 113 14.32 12.24 -5.04
N ASP A 114 13.98 10.96 -5.27
CA ASP A 114 12.85 10.26 -4.61
C ASP A 114 12.87 10.46 -3.08
N PHE A 115 14.03 10.29 -2.42
CA PHE A 115 14.14 10.48 -0.96
C PHE A 115 13.84 11.92 -0.50
N VAL A 116 14.36 12.91 -1.24
CA VAL A 116 14.20 14.33 -0.88
C VAL A 116 12.75 14.76 -1.09
N ILE A 117 12.18 14.33 -2.21
CA ILE A 117 10.78 14.59 -2.56
C ILE A 117 9.86 13.92 -1.55
N TYR A 118 10.14 12.67 -1.17
CA TYR A 118 9.34 11.96 -0.18
C TYR A 118 9.36 12.64 1.17
N ARG A 119 10.52 13.11 1.63
CA ARG A 119 10.62 13.88 2.87
C ARG A 119 9.76 15.15 2.83
N HIS A 120 9.81 15.89 1.73
CA HIS A 120 8.96 17.08 1.57
C HIS A 120 7.49 16.75 1.41
N TYR A 121 7.16 15.60 0.81
CA TYR A 121 5.81 15.08 0.78
C TYR A 121 5.28 14.87 2.21
N LEU A 122 6.01 14.19 3.08
CA LEU A 122 5.60 13.97 4.48
C LEU A 122 5.39 15.28 5.25
N GLU A 123 6.31 16.23 5.08
CA GLU A 123 6.22 17.57 5.67
C GLU A 123 5.02 18.35 5.12
N VAL A 124 4.75 18.33 3.81
CA VAL A 124 3.61 19.05 3.22
C VAL A 124 2.29 18.35 3.56
N HIS A 125 2.26 17.01 3.53
CA HIS A 125 1.08 16.20 3.80
C HIS A 125 0.58 16.42 5.22
N SER A 126 1.48 16.48 6.21
CA SER A 126 1.11 16.75 7.61
C SER A 126 0.54 18.16 7.87
N TRP A 127 0.80 19.11 6.97
CA TRP A 127 0.29 20.50 7.06
C TRP A 127 -0.94 20.76 6.19
N ALA A 128 -1.16 19.94 5.17
CA ALA A 128 -2.30 20.09 4.29
C ALA A 128 -3.55 19.51 4.97
N ASP A 129 -4.66 20.27 4.94
CA ASP A 129 -5.94 19.71 5.37
C ASP A 129 -6.28 18.45 4.56
N HIS A 130 -6.81 17.42 5.24
CA HIS A 130 -7.32 16.17 4.66
C HIS A 130 -8.14 16.43 3.37
N PRO A 131 -8.14 15.48 2.41
CA PRO A 131 -8.00 15.77 1.00
C PRO A 131 -9.16 16.63 0.48
N THR A 132 -8.91 17.92 0.31
CA THR A 132 -9.67 18.69 -0.66
C THR A 132 -9.36 18.10 -2.03
N LYS A 133 -10.42 17.58 -2.67
CA LYS A 133 -10.43 16.99 -4.02
C LYS A 133 -9.81 17.95 -5.02
N ILE A 134 -8.51 17.86 -5.22
CA ILE A 134 -7.88 18.45 -6.38
C ILE A 134 -7.44 17.29 -7.26
N GLY A 135 -8.45 16.62 -7.81
CA GLY A 135 -8.23 15.48 -8.69
C GLY A 135 -7.63 15.90 -10.04
N PRO A 136 -7.47 14.95 -10.96
CA PRO A 136 -6.79 15.15 -12.22
C PRO A 136 -7.55 16.17 -13.06
N VAL A 137 -6.84 16.84 -13.97
CA VAL A 137 -7.48 17.84 -14.85
C VAL A 137 -8.54 17.19 -15.74
N ASP A 138 -8.21 16.02 -16.27
CA ASP A 138 -9.04 15.22 -17.16
C ASP A 138 -8.57 13.75 -17.19
N ARG A 139 -9.29 12.90 -17.92
CA ARG A 139 -8.99 11.47 -18.02
C ARG A 139 -7.59 11.18 -18.58
N GLU A 140 -7.15 11.95 -19.58
CA GLU A 140 -5.83 11.77 -20.20
C GLU A 140 -4.71 12.03 -19.19
N ASP A 141 -4.88 13.05 -18.35
CA ASP A 141 -3.99 13.38 -17.25
C ASP A 141 -3.89 12.21 -16.25
N LEU A 142 -5.02 11.64 -15.84
CA LEU A 142 -5.04 10.48 -14.94
C LEU A 142 -4.40 9.23 -15.57
N GLU A 143 -4.67 8.96 -16.85
CA GLU A 143 -4.05 7.85 -17.58
C GLU A 143 -2.52 8.00 -17.61
N GLN A 144 -2.03 9.22 -17.79
CA GLN A 144 -0.60 9.53 -17.75
C GLN A 144 -0.01 9.32 -16.34
N GLU A 145 -0.68 9.78 -15.30
CA GLU A 145 -0.25 9.59 -13.91
C GLU A 145 -0.19 8.13 -13.50
N VAL A 146 -1.23 7.36 -13.84
CA VAL A 146 -1.27 5.91 -13.63
C VAL A 146 -0.13 5.24 -14.40
N SER A 147 0.11 5.61 -15.66
CA SER A 147 1.23 5.08 -16.44
C SER A 147 2.58 5.36 -15.79
N CYS A 148 2.80 6.56 -15.24
CA CYS A 148 4.04 6.91 -14.54
C CYS A 148 4.17 6.15 -13.20
N CYS A 149 3.08 6.01 -12.45
CA CYS A 149 3.08 5.24 -11.20
C CYS A 149 3.40 3.77 -11.44
N VAL A 150 2.80 3.16 -12.47
CA VAL A 150 3.11 1.80 -12.91
C VAL A 150 4.59 1.64 -13.23
N ALA A 151 5.19 2.60 -13.94
CA ALA A 151 6.62 2.59 -14.22
C ALA A 151 7.48 2.70 -12.95
N LYS A 152 7.04 3.48 -11.95
CA LYS A 152 7.73 3.63 -10.65
C LYS A 152 7.62 2.40 -9.74
N LEU A 153 6.47 1.71 -9.77
CA LEU A 153 6.25 0.48 -9.02
C LEU A 153 6.96 -0.71 -9.66
N THR A 154 7.06 -0.73 -10.99
CA THR A 154 7.71 -1.81 -11.71
C THR A 154 9.22 -1.75 -11.47
N PRO A 155 9.86 -2.86 -11.04
CA PRO A 155 11.30 -2.88 -10.82
C PRO A 155 12.04 -2.57 -12.12
N PRO A 156 13.12 -1.77 -12.10
CA PRO A 156 13.96 -1.62 -13.27
C PRO A 156 14.55 -2.98 -13.66
N ASN A 157 14.50 -3.32 -14.95
CA ASN A 157 15.12 -4.55 -15.46
C ASN A 157 16.56 -4.65 -14.97
N GLU A 158 16.95 -5.80 -14.42
CA GLU A 158 18.25 -6.07 -13.78
C GLU A 158 19.48 -5.72 -14.65
N SER A 159 19.29 -5.55 -15.96
CA SER A 159 20.32 -5.19 -16.93
C SER A 159 20.71 -3.71 -16.93
N VAL A 160 19.92 -2.82 -16.31
CA VAL A 160 20.25 -1.40 -16.18
C VAL A 160 20.50 -1.11 -14.72
N GLY A 161 21.74 -1.34 -14.28
CA GLY A 161 22.16 -0.92 -12.95
C GLY A 161 21.80 0.54 -12.69
N ALA A 162 21.38 0.80 -11.44
CA ALA A 162 21.39 2.10 -10.75
C ALA A 162 20.06 2.82 -10.46
N HIS A 163 18.95 2.13 -10.23
CA HIS A 163 17.81 2.74 -9.56
C HIS A 163 17.27 1.86 -8.44
N GLU A 164 17.40 2.33 -7.20
CA GLU A 164 16.70 1.73 -6.08
C GLU A 164 15.19 1.92 -6.27
N PRO A 165 14.38 0.89 -6.00
CA PRO A 165 12.94 1.03 -6.03
C PRO A 165 12.48 2.08 -4.99
N ILE A 166 11.42 2.83 -5.28
CA ILE A 166 10.86 3.77 -4.29
C ILE A 166 10.49 3.04 -2.98
N PRO A 167 10.64 3.69 -1.81
CA PRO A 167 10.15 3.16 -0.54
C PRO A 167 8.66 2.74 -0.59
N LEU A 168 8.28 1.69 0.14
CA LEU A 168 6.91 1.13 0.09
C LEU A 168 5.86 2.03 0.74
N ASP A 169 6.24 2.73 1.80
CA ASP A 169 5.44 3.79 2.42
C ASP A 169 5.12 4.88 1.38
N PHE A 170 6.12 5.33 0.62
CA PHE A 170 5.90 6.30 -0.44
C PHE A 170 5.07 5.73 -1.60
N ALA A 171 5.33 4.48 -1.98
CA ALA A 171 4.51 3.80 -2.99
C ALA A 171 3.04 3.72 -2.56
N THR A 172 2.78 3.49 -1.27
CA THR A 172 1.44 3.47 -0.67
C THR A 172 0.76 4.83 -0.85
N ASP A 173 1.45 5.91 -0.49
CA ASP A 173 0.95 7.29 -0.63
C ASP A 173 0.61 7.64 -2.09
N LEU A 174 1.48 7.28 -3.04
CA LEU A 174 1.25 7.52 -4.46
C LEU A 174 0.05 6.73 -4.99
N MET A 175 -0.07 5.45 -4.58
CA MET A 175 -1.21 4.63 -4.94
C MET A 175 -2.51 5.15 -4.33
N GLU A 176 -2.48 5.64 -3.08
CA GLU A 176 -3.64 6.21 -2.42
C GLU A 176 -4.12 7.49 -3.12
N ALA A 177 -3.21 8.39 -3.48
CA ALA A 177 -3.54 9.61 -4.21
C ALA A 177 -4.26 9.29 -5.54
N LEU A 178 -3.68 8.40 -6.35
CA LEU A 178 -4.28 7.98 -7.63
C LEU A 178 -5.57 7.21 -7.45
N PHE A 179 -5.68 6.44 -6.36
CA PHE A 179 -6.89 5.72 -6.05
C PHE A 179 -8.07 6.67 -5.87
N TYR A 180 -7.93 7.73 -5.08
CA TYR A 180 -9.00 8.73 -4.91
C TYR A 180 -9.43 9.36 -6.24
N ASP A 181 -8.48 9.59 -7.13
CA ASP A 181 -8.74 10.18 -8.44
C ASP A 181 -9.44 9.22 -9.39
N ILE A 182 -9.02 7.95 -9.41
CA ILE A 182 -9.70 6.85 -10.11
C ILE A 182 -11.14 6.71 -9.58
N GLN A 183 -11.35 6.78 -8.27
CA GLN A 183 -12.68 6.74 -7.68
C GLN A 183 -13.55 7.92 -8.12
N ALA A 184 -12.99 9.13 -8.08
CA ALA A 184 -13.70 10.34 -8.46
C ALA A 184 -14.12 10.31 -9.95
N MET A 185 -13.25 9.79 -10.83
CA MET A 185 -13.55 9.62 -12.25
C MET A 185 -14.42 8.41 -12.57
N LYS A 186 -14.57 7.47 -11.63
CA LYS A 186 -15.26 6.19 -11.82
C LYS A 186 -14.67 5.39 -12.99
N SER A 187 -13.34 5.34 -13.07
CA SER A 187 -12.56 4.69 -14.13
C SER A 187 -11.80 3.47 -13.59
N PRO A 188 -12.49 2.38 -13.19
CA PRO A 188 -11.85 1.21 -12.61
C PRO A 188 -10.82 0.57 -13.55
N GLU A 189 -10.94 0.74 -14.88
CA GLU A 189 -9.98 0.24 -15.86
C GLU A 189 -8.55 0.73 -15.60
N LEU A 190 -8.39 1.89 -14.97
CA LEU A 190 -7.09 2.47 -14.66
C LEU A 190 -6.48 1.86 -13.39
N SER A 191 -7.26 1.21 -12.53
CA SER A 191 -6.72 0.52 -11.35
C SER A 191 -6.05 -0.80 -11.72
N LEU A 192 -6.44 -1.44 -12.81
CA LEU A 192 -5.89 -2.74 -13.25
C LEU A 192 -4.36 -2.72 -13.43
N PRO A 193 -3.78 -1.83 -14.27
CA PRO A 193 -2.33 -1.79 -14.42
C PRO A 193 -1.64 -1.40 -13.12
N LEU A 194 -2.25 -0.55 -12.30
CA LEU A 194 -1.74 -0.16 -10.98
C LEU A 194 -1.68 -1.35 -10.02
N LEU A 195 -2.74 -2.16 -9.96
CA LEU A 195 -2.80 -3.39 -9.17
C LEU A 195 -1.74 -4.39 -9.62
N LYS A 196 -1.61 -4.63 -10.94
CA LYS A 196 -0.57 -5.53 -11.47
C LYS A 196 0.83 -5.11 -11.05
N ALA A 197 1.17 -3.84 -11.23
CA ALA A 197 2.47 -3.30 -10.85
C ALA A 197 2.67 -3.35 -9.33
N GLY A 198 1.63 -3.01 -8.57
CA GLY A 198 1.65 -3.04 -7.11
C GLY A 198 1.85 -4.44 -6.53
N PHE A 199 1.12 -5.46 -7.00
CA PHE A 199 1.35 -6.84 -6.59
C PHE A 199 2.72 -7.36 -6.99
N THR A 200 3.17 -7.06 -8.22
CA THR A 200 4.54 -7.40 -8.67
C THR A 200 5.58 -6.81 -7.71
N ARG A 201 5.38 -5.55 -7.32
CA ARG A 201 6.27 -4.85 -6.39
C ARG A 201 6.24 -5.47 -4.99
N LEU A 202 5.04 -5.76 -4.47
CA LEU A 202 4.86 -6.44 -3.18
C LEU A 202 5.63 -7.76 -3.15
N TRP A 203 5.47 -8.60 -4.18
CA TRP A 203 6.15 -9.89 -4.23
C TRP A 203 7.66 -9.78 -4.31
N LEU A 204 8.17 -8.80 -5.06
CA LEU A 204 9.60 -8.53 -5.10
C LEU A 204 10.11 -8.17 -3.69
N ASP A 205 9.43 -7.27 -2.98
CA ASP A 205 9.89 -6.87 -1.65
C ASP A 205 9.73 -7.98 -0.62
N LEU A 206 8.62 -8.74 -0.66
CA LEU A 206 8.43 -9.93 0.18
C LEU A 206 9.53 -10.98 -0.04
N SER A 207 9.99 -11.17 -1.28
CA SER A 207 11.10 -12.10 -1.59
C SER A 207 12.45 -11.65 -1.01
N ARG A 208 12.60 -10.35 -0.74
CA ARG A 208 13.80 -9.71 -0.17
C ARG A 208 13.74 -9.55 1.35
N VAL A 209 12.61 -9.86 1.99
CA VAL A 209 12.49 -9.85 3.45
C VAL A 209 13.25 -11.06 4.00
N PRO A 210 14.33 -10.87 4.80
CA PRO A 210 14.95 -11.96 5.52
C PRO A 210 13.92 -12.61 6.44
N LYS A 211 13.92 -13.95 6.54
CA LYS A 211 12.93 -14.73 7.31
C LYS A 211 12.78 -14.28 8.77
N ASP A 212 13.80 -13.63 9.33
CA ASP A 212 13.86 -13.23 10.74
C ASP A 212 13.68 -11.72 10.96
N SER A 213 13.37 -10.94 9.92
CA SER A 213 13.32 -9.47 10.01
C SER A 213 11.89 -8.94 10.23
N SER A 214 11.47 -8.80 11.48
CA SER A 214 10.18 -8.18 11.85
C SER A 214 10.05 -6.71 11.42
N VAL A 215 11.15 -5.96 11.39
CA VAL A 215 11.18 -4.52 11.07
C VAL A 215 10.68 -4.21 9.65
N LYS A 216 10.98 -5.07 8.67
CA LYS A 216 10.57 -4.86 7.27
C LYS A 216 9.08 -5.10 7.01
N TRP A 217 8.39 -5.81 7.91
CA TRP A 217 6.96 -6.05 7.74
C TRP A 217 6.14 -4.78 7.96
N ILE A 218 6.58 -3.92 8.89
CA ILE A 218 5.91 -2.66 9.22
C ILE A 218 5.71 -1.79 7.98
N ASP A 219 6.70 -1.76 7.08
CA ASP A 219 6.64 -0.97 5.83
C ASP A 219 5.76 -1.63 4.76
N ILE A 220 5.57 -2.94 4.83
CA ILE A 220 4.81 -3.72 3.85
C ILE A 220 3.30 -3.69 4.15
N VAL A 221 2.92 -3.64 5.43
CA VAL A 221 1.52 -3.68 5.85
C VAL A 221 0.66 -2.58 5.22
N PRO A 222 1.04 -1.28 5.29
CA PRO A 222 0.25 -0.21 4.67
C PRO A 222 0.06 -0.44 3.16
N PHE A 223 1.10 -0.93 2.50
CA PHE A 223 1.06 -1.22 1.07
C PHE A 223 0.09 -2.35 0.74
N ILE A 224 0.07 -3.43 1.55
CA ILE A 224 -0.94 -4.50 1.43
C ILE A 224 -2.34 -3.91 1.58
N TYR A 225 -2.61 -3.12 2.61
CA TYR A 225 -3.92 -2.49 2.80
C TYR A 225 -4.34 -1.67 1.58
N GLN A 226 -3.45 -0.84 1.04
CA GLN A 226 -3.74 -0.02 -0.13
C GLN A 226 -4.05 -0.88 -1.37
N LEU A 227 -3.37 -2.01 -1.56
CA LEU A 227 -3.69 -2.97 -2.62
C LEU A 227 -5.07 -3.62 -2.41
N LEU A 228 -5.39 -4.03 -1.19
CA LEU A 228 -6.68 -4.64 -0.86
C LEU A 228 -7.84 -3.66 -1.06
N ARG A 229 -7.68 -2.42 -0.61
CA ARG A 229 -8.65 -1.32 -0.79
C ARG A 229 -8.85 -0.99 -2.27
N THR A 230 -7.75 -0.90 -3.03
CA THR A 230 -7.81 -0.68 -4.48
C THR A 230 -8.53 -1.83 -5.19
N THR A 231 -8.27 -3.06 -4.78
CA THR A 231 -8.91 -4.28 -5.31
C THR A 231 -10.41 -4.29 -5.01
N SER A 232 -10.77 -4.05 -3.75
CA SER A 232 -12.16 -3.99 -3.25
C SER A 232 -13.00 -3.01 -4.05
N PHE A 233 -12.54 -1.76 -4.17
CA PHE A 233 -13.22 -0.74 -4.96
C PHE A 233 -13.39 -1.14 -6.42
N SER A 234 -12.34 -1.71 -7.02
CA SER A 234 -12.35 -2.06 -8.44
C SER A 234 -13.36 -3.18 -8.73
N LEU A 235 -13.43 -4.18 -7.84
CA LEU A 235 -14.46 -5.21 -7.88
C LEU A 235 -15.85 -4.64 -7.60
N TYR A 236 -15.98 -3.71 -6.66
CA TYR A 236 -17.25 -3.09 -6.30
C TYR A 236 -17.84 -2.33 -7.50
N ILE A 237 -17.04 -1.46 -8.14
CA ILE A 237 -17.48 -0.72 -9.32
C ILE A 237 -17.84 -1.67 -10.44
N ALA A 238 -17.00 -2.69 -10.69
CA ALA A 238 -17.31 -3.71 -11.68
C ALA A 238 -18.72 -4.27 -11.40
N ASN A 239 -19.01 -4.70 -10.17
CA ASN A 239 -20.29 -5.32 -9.83
C ASN A 239 -21.54 -4.39 -9.91
N THR A 240 -21.38 -3.09 -10.12
CA THR A 240 -22.54 -2.19 -10.23
C THR A 240 -23.30 -2.37 -11.56
N PRO A 241 -24.65 -2.31 -11.60
CA PRO A 241 -25.44 -2.57 -12.81
C PRO A 241 -25.05 -1.71 -14.03
N LYS A 242 -24.58 -0.48 -13.78
CA LYS A 242 -24.11 0.44 -14.82
C LYS A 242 -22.84 -0.06 -15.52
N PHE A 243 -22.00 -0.82 -14.82
CA PHE A 243 -20.73 -1.35 -15.30
C PHE A 243 -20.75 -2.89 -15.40
N GLN A 244 -21.87 -3.57 -15.13
CA GLN A 244 -22.03 -5.02 -15.27
C GLN A 244 -21.72 -5.54 -16.68
N ARG A 245 -21.99 -4.75 -17.73
CA ARG A 245 -21.55 -5.11 -19.10
C ARG A 245 -20.03 -5.09 -19.26
N LEU A 246 -19.33 -4.29 -18.44
CA LEU A 246 -17.88 -4.28 -18.38
C LEU A 246 -17.35 -5.45 -17.54
N VAL A 247 -18.04 -5.91 -16.47
CA VAL A 247 -17.64 -7.09 -15.65
C VAL A 247 -17.31 -8.32 -16.47
N ILE A 248 -18.16 -8.63 -17.47
CA ILE A 248 -17.98 -9.78 -18.37
C ILE A 248 -16.67 -9.66 -19.17
N SER A 249 -16.19 -8.43 -19.39
CA SER A 249 -14.94 -8.11 -20.10
C SER A 249 -13.80 -7.65 -19.19
N PHE A 250 -14.02 -7.50 -17.88
CA PHE A 250 -13.08 -6.82 -16.99
C PHE A 250 -12.14 -7.84 -16.35
N PRO A 251 -10.83 -7.85 -16.70
CA PRO A 251 -9.92 -8.92 -16.33
C PRO A 251 -9.44 -8.84 -14.87
N ILE A 252 -10.21 -8.21 -13.96
CA ILE A 252 -9.76 -8.00 -12.59
C ILE A 252 -9.63 -9.30 -11.80
N VAL A 253 -10.56 -10.23 -11.96
CA VAL A 253 -10.46 -11.53 -11.29
C VAL A 253 -9.21 -12.28 -11.77
N PRO A 254 -8.92 -12.38 -13.08
CA PRO A 254 -7.62 -12.86 -13.56
C PRO A 254 -6.43 -12.14 -12.94
N VAL A 255 -6.41 -10.80 -12.87
CA VAL A 255 -5.31 -10.05 -12.24
C VAL A 255 -5.12 -10.47 -10.78
N ILE A 256 -6.21 -10.55 -10.02
CA ILE A 256 -6.18 -10.91 -8.60
C ILE A 256 -5.63 -12.33 -8.41
N VAL A 257 -6.06 -13.26 -9.25
CA VAL A 257 -5.65 -14.67 -9.19
C VAL A 257 -4.20 -14.83 -9.62
N GLU A 258 -3.80 -14.25 -10.75
CA GLU A 258 -2.41 -14.24 -11.24
C GLU A 258 -1.45 -13.54 -10.27
N SER A 259 -1.96 -12.63 -9.44
CA SER A 259 -1.19 -11.92 -8.42
C SER A 259 -1.12 -12.67 -7.09
N ASP A 260 -1.64 -13.90 -7.00
CA ASP A 260 -1.67 -14.74 -5.80
C ASP A 260 -2.25 -14.00 -4.58
N LEU A 261 -3.34 -13.23 -4.77
CA LEU A 261 -3.99 -12.48 -3.67
C LEU A 261 -4.29 -13.37 -2.46
N LEU A 262 -4.67 -14.64 -2.68
CA LEU A 262 -4.94 -15.57 -1.60
C LEU A 262 -3.69 -15.82 -0.74
N ASP A 263 -2.50 -15.93 -1.32
CA ASP A 263 -1.26 -16.07 -0.55
C ASP A 263 -0.93 -14.77 0.19
N VAL A 264 -1.16 -13.60 -0.42
CA VAL A 264 -1.03 -12.30 0.27
C VAL A 264 -1.92 -12.24 1.51
N LEU A 265 -3.21 -12.56 1.35
CA LEU A 265 -4.17 -12.58 2.45
C LEU A 265 -3.80 -13.64 3.50
N GLY A 266 -3.32 -14.80 3.07
CA GLY A 266 -2.86 -15.87 3.97
C GLY A 266 -1.68 -15.43 4.82
N ARG A 267 -0.66 -14.83 4.21
CA ARG A 267 0.49 -14.27 4.94
C ARG A 267 0.07 -13.13 5.87
N PHE A 268 -0.84 -12.29 5.43
CA PHE A 268 -1.41 -11.22 6.22
C PHE A 268 -2.11 -11.76 7.47
N CYS A 269 -2.98 -12.79 7.35
CA CYS A 269 -3.59 -13.49 8.49
C CYS A 269 -2.56 -14.01 9.51
N LEU A 270 -1.37 -14.39 9.04
CA LEU A 270 -0.33 -15.00 9.88
C LEU A 270 0.69 -13.99 10.40
N MET A 271 0.60 -12.72 9.99
CA MET A 271 1.63 -11.72 10.20
C MET A 271 1.99 -11.48 11.68
N PRO A 272 1.05 -11.38 12.65
CA PRO A 272 1.42 -11.18 14.05
C PRO A 272 2.15 -12.37 14.68
N LEU A 273 2.04 -13.56 14.09
CA LEU A 273 2.84 -14.72 14.50
C LEU A 273 4.29 -14.62 13.99
N LEU A 274 4.49 -13.91 12.88
CA LEU A 274 5.80 -13.60 12.31
C LEU A 274 6.47 -12.42 13.03
N LEU A 275 5.68 -11.46 13.53
CA LEU A 275 6.15 -10.30 14.28
C LEU A 275 6.59 -10.62 15.73
N LYS A 276 6.68 -11.90 16.12
CA LYS A 276 7.03 -12.38 17.48
C LYS A 276 8.38 -11.90 18.04
N GLN A 277 9.18 -11.18 17.27
CA GLN A 277 10.44 -10.58 17.72
C GLN A 277 10.39 -9.07 17.48
N ILE A 278 9.68 -8.32 18.33
CA ILE A 278 10.01 -6.89 18.48
C ILE A 278 11.38 -6.87 19.17
N PRO A 279 12.45 -6.36 18.53
CA PRO A 279 13.78 -6.36 19.14
C PRO A 279 13.71 -5.59 20.48
N PRO A 280 14.34 -6.10 21.55
CA PRO A 280 14.48 -5.34 22.78
C PRO A 280 15.27 -4.06 22.48
N GLY A 281 14.60 -2.91 22.46
CA GLY A 281 15.19 -1.62 22.12
C GLY A 281 14.37 -0.73 21.20
N VAL A 282 13.32 -1.25 20.53
CA VAL A 282 12.34 -0.40 19.84
C VAL A 282 11.49 0.28 20.92
N GLU A 283 11.62 1.60 21.05
CA GLU A 283 10.90 2.38 22.04
C GLU A 283 9.38 2.17 21.88
N LYS A 284 8.68 2.06 23.02
CA LYS A 284 7.23 1.89 23.10
C LYS A 284 6.41 2.91 22.27
N GLY A 285 7.01 4.00 21.78
CA GLY A 285 6.35 5.02 20.97
C GLY A 285 6.03 4.59 19.53
N GLU A 286 6.94 3.89 18.83
CA GLU A 286 6.74 3.48 17.43
C GLU A 286 5.85 2.24 17.30
N THR A 287 5.88 1.35 18.29
CA THR A 287 4.96 0.21 18.39
C THR A 287 3.52 0.68 18.64
N VAL A 288 3.32 1.79 19.35
CA VAL A 288 1.98 2.33 19.67
C VAL A 288 1.25 2.88 18.44
N THR A 289 1.98 3.33 17.40
CA THR A 289 1.38 3.80 16.14
C THR A 289 0.84 2.67 15.26
N LEU A 290 1.50 1.51 15.26
CA LEU A 290 0.93 0.28 14.67
C LEU A 290 -0.28 -0.20 15.48
N GLU A 291 -0.23 -0.08 16.81
CA GLU A 291 -1.20 -0.64 17.77
C GLU A 291 -2.60 0.02 17.76
N ASN A 292 -2.74 1.30 17.42
CA ASN A 292 -4.03 2.00 17.58
C ASN A 292 -4.81 2.29 16.30
N ASN A 293 -4.14 2.41 15.14
CA ASN A 293 -4.80 2.85 13.91
C ASN A 293 -4.98 1.72 12.87
N GLN A 294 -4.03 0.77 12.73
CA GLN A 294 -4.13 -0.27 11.69
C GLN A 294 -4.95 -1.51 12.11
N TRP A 295 -5.04 -1.80 13.41
CA TRP A 295 -5.87 -2.91 13.93
C TRP A 295 -7.38 -2.69 13.72
N LYS A 296 -7.80 -1.44 13.52
CA LYS A 296 -9.19 -1.06 13.24
C LYS A 296 -9.59 -1.26 11.77
N ASP A 297 -8.63 -1.38 10.84
CA ASP A 297 -8.90 -1.35 9.38
C ASP A 297 -8.90 -2.74 8.71
N LEU A 298 -9.18 -3.81 9.46
CA LEU A 298 -9.66 -5.07 8.84
C LEU A 298 -11.01 -4.89 8.13
N SER A 299 -11.64 -3.72 8.26
CA SER A 299 -12.77 -3.28 7.45
C SER A 299 -12.50 -3.40 5.96
N ASP A 300 -11.30 -3.07 5.48
CA ASP A 300 -10.98 -3.08 4.05
C ASP A 300 -10.93 -4.51 3.51
N VAL A 301 -10.41 -5.45 4.30
CA VAL A 301 -10.39 -6.87 3.95
C VAL A 301 -11.80 -7.47 4.03
N THR A 302 -12.58 -7.05 5.03
CA THR A 302 -13.99 -7.44 5.15
C THR A 302 -14.80 -6.92 3.96
N GLU A 303 -14.57 -5.68 3.54
CA GLU A 303 -15.21 -5.09 2.37
C GLU A 303 -14.85 -5.86 1.10
N LEU A 304 -13.57 -6.20 0.91
CA LEU A 304 -13.13 -7.04 -0.20
C LEU A 304 -13.88 -8.38 -0.24
N ILE A 305 -13.96 -9.09 0.90
CA ILE A 305 -14.68 -10.37 1.00
C ILE A 305 -16.16 -10.19 0.69
N LEU A 306 -16.80 -9.15 1.23
CA LEU A 306 -18.21 -8.85 0.98
C LEU A 306 -18.47 -8.52 -0.50
N VAL A 307 -17.53 -7.85 -1.16
CA VAL A 307 -17.60 -7.56 -2.59
C VAL A 307 -17.43 -8.84 -3.40
N MET A 308 -16.45 -9.69 -3.05
CA MET A 308 -16.24 -10.99 -3.70
C MET A 308 -17.46 -11.91 -3.57
N ALA A 309 -18.08 -11.97 -2.40
CA ALA A 309 -19.27 -12.78 -2.14
C ALA A 309 -20.51 -12.33 -2.95
N LYS A 310 -20.52 -11.08 -3.45
CA LYS A 310 -21.59 -10.54 -4.29
C LYS A 310 -21.34 -10.72 -5.79
N LEU A 311 -20.17 -11.22 -6.19
CA LEU A 311 -19.88 -11.49 -7.59
C LEU A 311 -20.55 -12.81 -8.00
N PRO A 312 -21.00 -12.94 -9.27
CA PRO A 312 -21.58 -14.18 -9.74
C PRO A 312 -20.58 -15.34 -9.64
N GLU A 313 -21.06 -16.50 -9.20
CA GLU A 313 -20.27 -17.70 -8.90
C GLU A 313 -19.38 -18.13 -10.08
N GLU A 314 -19.90 -18.00 -11.30
CA GLU A 314 -19.21 -18.29 -12.56
C GLU A 314 -17.92 -17.48 -12.78
N PHE A 315 -17.80 -16.30 -12.18
CA PHE A 315 -16.59 -15.47 -12.28
C PHE A 315 -15.60 -15.74 -11.16
N ILE A 316 -16.03 -16.28 -10.02
CA ILE A 316 -15.18 -16.45 -8.84
C ILE A 316 -14.73 -17.89 -8.65
N GLN A 317 -15.65 -18.86 -8.74
CA GLN A 317 -15.28 -20.25 -8.45
C GLN A 317 -14.23 -20.82 -9.41
N PRO A 318 -14.38 -20.74 -10.75
CA PRO A 318 -13.43 -21.41 -11.64
C PRO A 318 -11.99 -20.89 -11.47
N PRO A 319 -11.73 -19.57 -11.38
CA PRO A 319 -10.38 -19.05 -11.16
C PRO A 319 -9.78 -19.39 -9.79
N PHE A 320 -10.59 -19.44 -8.73
CA PHE A 320 -10.10 -19.69 -7.37
C PHE A 320 -10.04 -21.18 -6.99
N ARG A 321 -10.75 -22.07 -7.69
CA ARG A 321 -10.77 -23.52 -7.41
C ARG A 321 -9.39 -24.17 -7.28
N PRO A 322 -8.38 -23.86 -8.11
CA PRO A 322 -7.03 -24.43 -7.95
C PRO A 322 -6.40 -24.15 -6.58
N TYR A 323 -6.82 -23.08 -5.91
CA TYR A 323 -6.24 -22.62 -4.64
C TYR A 323 -6.97 -23.17 -3.40
N GLU A 324 -8.03 -23.96 -3.58
CA GLU A 324 -8.83 -24.51 -2.47
C GLU A 324 -7.97 -25.30 -1.49
N GLN A 325 -7.00 -26.08 -1.99
CA GLN A 325 -6.11 -26.87 -1.14
C GLN A 325 -5.23 -25.98 -0.25
N ASP A 326 -4.70 -24.89 -0.79
CA ASP A 326 -3.85 -23.97 -0.02
C ASP A 326 -4.69 -23.16 0.98
N TRP A 327 -5.90 -22.76 0.58
CA TRP A 327 -6.88 -22.21 1.51
C TRP A 327 -7.15 -23.17 2.69
N ARG A 328 -7.40 -24.46 2.42
CA ARG A 328 -7.65 -25.50 3.44
C ARG A 328 -6.48 -25.68 4.41
N LYS A 329 -5.23 -25.56 3.93
CA LYS A 329 -4.03 -25.64 4.79
C LYS A 329 -4.02 -24.47 5.80
N THR A 330 -4.17 -23.25 5.31
CA THR A 330 -4.20 -22.05 6.15
C THR A 330 -5.39 -22.03 7.09
N TYR A 331 -6.57 -22.45 6.62
CA TYR A 331 -7.77 -22.62 7.45
C TYR A 331 -7.50 -23.58 8.62
N SER A 332 -6.91 -24.74 8.32
CA SER A 332 -6.61 -25.75 9.35
C SER A 332 -5.61 -25.22 10.38
N PHE A 333 -4.61 -24.46 9.94
CA PHE A 333 -3.62 -23.84 10.83
C PHE A 333 -4.24 -22.76 11.72
N LEU A 334 -5.00 -21.81 11.14
CA LEU A 334 -5.70 -20.76 11.89
C LEU A 334 -6.67 -21.36 12.90
N ARG A 335 -7.40 -22.41 12.52
CA ARG A 335 -8.28 -23.16 13.42
C ARG A 335 -7.53 -23.75 14.61
N GLN A 336 -6.39 -24.40 14.38
CA GLN A 336 -5.57 -24.96 15.47
C GLN A 336 -5.10 -23.85 16.41
N LEU A 337 -4.69 -22.70 15.88
CA LEU A 337 -4.29 -21.56 16.72
C LEU A 337 -5.46 -20.98 17.51
N ASN A 338 -6.63 -20.88 16.90
CA ASN A 338 -7.85 -20.37 17.52
C ASN A 338 -8.29 -21.24 18.71
N GLY A 339 -8.04 -22.55 18.64
CA GLY A 339 -8.31 -23.50 19.72
C GLY A 339 -7.24 -23.55 20.82
N ARG A 340 -6.14 -22.79 20.72
CA ARG A 340 -5.05 -22.76 21.71
C ARG A 340 -5.18 -21.60 22.68
N ILE A 341 -4.75 -21.82 23.92
CA ILE A 341 -4.57 -20.73 24.89
C ILE A 341 -3.30 -19.96 24.51
N LEU A 342 -3.47 -18.84 23.80
CA LEU A 342 -2.37 -17.95 23.44
C LEU A 342 -2.05 -16.99 24.60
N PRO A 343 -0.76 -16.77 24.94
CA PRO A 343 -0.35 -15.98 26.10
C PRO A 343 -0.57 -14.46 25.92
N ASP A 344 -0.57 -13.96 24.68
CA ASP A 344 -0.85 -12.55 24.37
C ASP A 344 -2.29 -12.41 23.85
N GLU A 345 -3.10 -11.60 24.54
CA GLU A 345 -4.49 -11.33 24.17
C GLU A 345 -4.62 -10.67 22.79
N ARG A 346 -3.63 -9.88 22.36
CA ARG A 346 -3.61 -9.23 21.04
C ARG A 346 -3.47 -10.27 19.94
N VAL A 347 -2.55 -11.20 20.12
CA VAL A 347 -2.34 -12.31 19.19
C VAL A 347 -3.60 -13.18 19.13
N ARG A 348 -4.26 -13.40 20.28
CA ARG A 348 -5.54 -14.13 20.31
C ARG A 348 -6.61 -13.45 19.48
N ARG A 349 -6.90 -12.17 19.74
CA ARG A 349 -7.91 -11.40 18.98
C ARG A 349 -7.60 -11.39 17.48
N TRP A 350 -6.33 -11.26 17.09
CA TRP A 350 -5.95 -11.32 15.69
C TRP A 350 -6.24 -12.68 15.05
N VAL A 351 -5.89 -13.76 15.74
CA VAL A 351 -6.17 -15.12 15.27
C VAL A 351 -7.68 -15.33 15.13
N ASP A 352 -8.47 -14.86 16.09
CA ASP A 352 -9.95 -14.94 16.04
C ASP A 352 -10.50 -14.23 14.79
N VAL A 353 -10.07 -12.98 14.54
CA VAL A 353 -10.53 -12.21 13.38
C VAL A 353 -10.01 -12.81 12.08
N SER A 354 -8.74 -13.20 12.03
CA SER A 354 -8.14 -13.83 10.85
C SER A 354 -8.83 -15.15 10.50
N TYR A 355 -9.18 -15.96 11.51
CA TYR A 355 -9.94 -17.19 11.33
C TYR A 355 -11.33 -16.90 10.72
N SER A 356 -12.07 -15.97 11.31
CA SER A 356 -13.39 -15.55 10.80
C SER A 356 -13.31 -15.05 9.36
N MET A 357 -12.36 -14.15 9.10
CA MET A 357 -12.10 -13.58 7.77
C MET A 357 -11.74 -14.67 6.75
N TRP A 358 -10.87 -15.62 7.13
CA TRP A 358 -10.45 -16.71 6.24
C TRP A 358 -11.60 -17.67 5.90
N VAL A 359 -12.51 -17.90 6.86
CA VAL A 359 -13.75 -18.66 6.65
C VAL A 359 -14.64 -17.95 5.64
N GLU A 360 -14.92 -16.66 5.84
CA GLU A 360 -15.78 -15.88 4.94
C GLU A 360 -15.17 -15.75 3.54
N LEU A 361 -13.84 -15.60 3.44
CA LEU A 361 -13.12 -15.64 2.17
C LEU A 361 -13.32 -16.97 1.44
N GLY A 362 -13.24 -18.10 2.15
CA GLY A 362 -13.49 -19.42 1.59
C GLY A 362 -14.90 -19.55 1.03
N LYS A 363 -15.92 -19.11 1.80
CA LYS A 363 -17.31 -19.06 1.34
C LYS A 363 -17.47 -18.19 0.10
N ALA A 364 -16.87 -17.00 0.09
CA ALA A 364 -16.91 -16.08 -1.05
C ALA A 364 -16.28 -16.69 -2.31
N CYS A 365 -15.24 -17.52 -2.15
CA CYS A 365 -14.60 -18.25 -3.23
C CYS A 365 -15.35 -19.52 -3.65
N GLY A 366 -16.45 -19.87 -2.97
CA GLY A 366 -17.21 -21.11 -3.20
C GLY A 366 -16.52 -22.38 -2.70
N PHE A 367 -15.60 -22.25 -1.73
CA PHE A 367 -14.95 -23.41 -1.12
C PHE A 367 -15.85 -24.05 -0.07
N ASP A 368 -15.90 -25.38 -0.07
CA ASP A 368 -16.57 -26.13 0.97
C ASP A 368 -15.80 -26.01 2.28
N ILE A 369 -16.45 -25.43 3.30
CA ILE A 369 -15.91 -25.45 4.66
C ILE A 369 -15.86 -26.90 5.12
N PRO A 370 -14.68 -27.43 5.48
CA PRO A 370 -14.55 -28.81 5.91
C PRO A 370 -15.46 -29.07 7.11
N LYS A 371 -16.42 -29.99 6.97
CA LYS A 371 -17.21 -30.48 8.10
C LYS A 371 -16.25 -31.14 9.09
N ILE A 372 -16.28 -30.69 10.33
CA ILE A 372 -15.41 -31.24 11.36
C ILE A 372 -16.12 -32.43 12.01
N GLU A 373 -15.51 -33.60 11.86
CA GLU A 373 -15.94 -34.81 12.53
C GLU A 373 -15.24 -34.93 13.88
N CYS A 374 -15.98 -35.43 14.88
CA CYS A 374 -15.42 -35.75 16.18
C CYS A 374 -14.48 -36.97 16.03
N SER A 375 -13.24 -36.86 16.49
CA SER A 375 -12.26 -37.94 16.46
C SER A 375 -12.61 -39.09 17.41
N TYR A 376 -13.58 -38.91 18.31
CA TYR A 376 -14.10 -39.99 19.14
C TYR A 376 -15.06 -40.87 18.33
N TYR A 377 -14.62 -42.09 18.01
CA TYR A 377 -15.31 -43.03 17.11
C TYR A 377 -16.71 -43.48 17.58
N ARG A 378 -17.06 -43.29 18.86
CA ARG A 378 -18.41 -43.59 19.40
C ARG A 378 -19.27 -42.33 19.61
N CYS A 379 -18.83 -41.18 19.11
CA CYS A 379 -19.60 -39.95 19.22
C CYS A 379 -20.93 -40.10 18.45
N ALA A 380 -22.06 -40.12 19.18
CA ALA A 380 -23.40 -40.19 18.58
C ALA A 380 -23.75 -38.94 17.75
N GLY A 381 -23.05 -37.82 17.99
CA GLY A 381 -23.06 -36.64 17.13
C GLY A 381 -22.19 -36.88 15.90
N ILE A 382 -22.73 -37.59 14.90
CA ILE A 382 -22.10 -37.77 13.58
C ILE A 382 -22.15 -36.45 12.76
N GLY A 383 -22.96 -35.48 13.16
CA GLY A 383 -23.10 -34.22 12.44
C GLY A 383 -22.27 -33.11 13.07
N ILE A 384 -21.23 -32.68 12.36
CA ILE A 384 -20.81 -31.27 12.23
C ILE A 384 -20.74 -30.52 13.57
N LEU A 385 -19.53 -30.34 14.08
CA LEU A 385 -19.27 -29.36 15.14
C LEU A 385 -19.90 -28.01 14.72
N PRO A 386 -20.68 -27.32 15.58
CA PRO A 386 -21.29 -26.05 15.24
C PRO A 386 -20.24 -25.08 14.71
N ASP A 387 -20.68 -24.17 13.83
CA ASP A 387 -19.91 -23.33 12.87
C ASP A 387 -18.64 -22.59 13.39
N ASN A 388 -18.31 -22.71 14.68
CA ASN A 388 -17.20 -22.04 15.36
C ASN A 388 -16.06 -22.99 15.81
N GLY A 389 -16.03 -24.24 15.34
CA GLY A 389 -14.84 -25.11 15.44
C GLY A 389 -14.96 -26.29 16.41
N ALA A 390 -13.86 -27.03 16.55
CA ALA A 390 -13.76 -28.08 17.55
C ALA A 390 -13.80 -27.48 18.96
N ALA A 391 -14.74 -27.93 19.79
CA ALA A 391 -14.82 -27.46 21.17
C ALA A 391 -13.54 -27.82 21.96
N TRP A 392 -12.86 -28.93 21.58
CA TRP A 392 -11.67 -29.43 22.28
C TRP A 392 -10.69 -30.10 21.30
N MET A 393 -9.37 -29.91 21.47
CA MET A 393 -8.31 -30.59 20.71
C MET A 393 -7.46 -31.45 21.64
N CYS A 394 -6.97 -32.60 21.18
CA CYS A 394 -6.05 -33.43 21.99
C CYS A 394 -4.81 -32.61 22.40
N ALA A 395 -4.54 -32.52 23.69
CA ALA A 395 -3.38 -31.78 24.20
C ALA A 395 -2.03 -32.45 23.85
N GLY A 396 -2.03 -33.74 23.50
CA GLY A 396 -0.83 -34.48 23.13
C GLY A 396 -0.48 -34.38 21.65
N CYS A 397 -1.41 -34.78 20.77
CA CYS A 397 -1.14 -34.82 19.33
C CYS A 397 -1.59 -33.58 18.56
N GLU A 398 -2.43 -32.73 19.16
CA GLU A 398 -2.96 -31.47 18.57
C GLU A 398 -3.69 -31.63 17.22
N SER A 399 -3.89 -32.86 16.74
CA SER A 399 -4.52 -33.20 15.47
C SER A 399 -5.91 -33.78 15.62
N ALA A 400 -6.18 -34.48 16.74
CA ALA A 400 -7.51 -35.02 17.04
C ALA A 400 -8.41 -33.94 17.64
N THR A 401 -9.65 -33.87 17.17
CA THR A 401 -10.63 -32.85 17.54
C THR A 401 -11.93 -33.44 18.03
N TYR A 402 -12.51 -32.86 19.07
CA TYR A 402 -13.61 -33.44 19.82
C TYR A 402 -14.74 -32.43 20.01
N CYS A 403 -15.97 -32.94 20.02
CA CYS A 403 -17.18 -32.13 20.23
C CYS A 403 -17.44 -31.73 21.68
N SER A 404 -16.79 -32.40 22.62
CA SER A 404 -16.95 -32.16 24.05
C SER A 404 -15.70 -32.64 24.79
N ILE A 405 -15.51 -32.14 26.00
CA ILE A 405 -14.43 -32.59 26.89
C ILE A 405 -14.55 -34.09 27.20
N THR A 406 -15.79 -34.60 27.26
CA THR A 406 -16.08 -36.02 27.45
C THR A 406 -15.59 -36.87 26.29
N CYS A 407 -15.73 -36.39 25.05
CA CYS A 407 -15.20 -37.08 23.87
C CYS A 407 -13.67 -37.03 23.79
N GLN A 408 -13.06 -35.97 24.32
CA GLN A 408 -11.60 -35.83 24.39
C GLN A 408 -10.97 -36.74 25.46
N ALA A 409 -11.67 -36.94 26.58
CA ALA A 409 -11.22 -37.76 27.69
C ALA A 409 -11.43 -39.28 27.49
N ALA A 410 -12.23 -39.68 26.50
CA ALA A 410 -12.55 -41.05 26.15
C ALA A 410 -11.65 -41.58 25.03
#